data_AF-F2ZAC7-F1
#
_entry.id   AF-F2ZAC7-F1
#
_cell.length_a   1.000
_cell.length_b   1.000
_cell.length_c   1.000
_cell.angle_alpha   90.00
_cell.angle_beta   90.00
_cell.angle_gamma   90.00
#
_symmetry.space_group_name_H-M   'P 1'
#
loop_
_entity.id
_entity.type
_entity.pdbx_description
1 polymer ?
#
loop_
_entity_poly.entity_id
_entity_poly.type
_entity_poly.pdbx_seq_one_letter_code
_entity_poly.pdbx_strand_id
1 'polypeptide(L)'
;GTKKLLQENGVDVIGISEVTGFPEIMDGRLKTLHPNIHGGLLAVRGNEEHMAQINEHGIQPIDLVVVNLYPFKETISKEDVTYEEAIENIDIGGPGMLRAASKNHQDVTVIVDPADYSPVLNQIKEEGSVSLQKKRELAAKVFRHTAAYDALIADYLTNVVGEKEPEQFTVTFEKKQSLRYGENPHQEATFYQTALPVKGSIAQAEQLHGKELSYNNIKDADAAVQIVREFTEPAAVAVKHMNPCGVGTGKTIAEAFDRAFEADKTSIFGGIIALNREVDKA
;
A
#
# COMPACT_ATOMS: atom_id res chain seq x y z
N GLY A 1 15.93 11.64 -12.44
CA GLY A 1 14.51 11.93 -12.76
C GLY A 1 14.10 13.30 -12.27
N THR A 2 13.88 13.47 -10.97
CA THR A 2 13.24 14.66 -10.36
C THR A 2 13.90 16.00 -10.73
N LYS A 3 15.22 16.16 -10.57
CA LYS A 3 15.94 17.40 -10.92
C LYS A 3 15.66 17.83 -12.37
N LYS A 4 15.79 16.89 -13.31
CA LYS A 4 15.56 17.14 -14.75
C LYS A 4 14.14 17.62 -15.01
N LEU A 5 13.13 16.92 -14.48
CA LEU A 5 11.72 17.27 -14.67
C LEU A 5 11.40 18.68 -14.15
N LEU A 6 11.93 19.04 -12.98
CA LEU A 6 11.72 20.37 -12.39
C LEU A 6 12.38 21.47 -13.24
N GLN A 7 13.62 21.26 -13.69
CA GLN A 7 14.35 22.21 -14.54
C GLN A 7 13.66 22.40 -15.90
N GLU A 8 13.16 21.31 -16.51
CA GLU A 8 12.38 21.36 -17.76
C GLU A 8 11.09 22.19 -17.61
N ASN A 9 10.57 22.32 -16.39
CA ASN A 9 9.40 23.13 -16.07
C ASN A 9 9.77 24.52 -15.48
N GLY A 10 11.02 24.95 -15.63
CA GLY A 10 11.47 26.29 -15.24
C GLY A 10 11.63 26.50 -13.74
N VAL A 11 11.74 25.42 -12.96
CA VAL A 11 12.04 25.50 -11.52
C VAL A 11 13.54 25.45 -11.32
N ASP A 12 14.09 26.41 -10.57
CA ASP A 12 15.49 26.40 -10.16
C ASP A 12 15.76 25.24 -9.18
N VAL A 13 16.77 24.43 -9.46
CA VAL A 13 17.09 23.24 -8.67
C VAL A 13 18.57 23.16 -8.36
N ILE A 14 18.89 23.07 -7.07
CA ILE A 14 20.23 22.74 -6.58
C ILE A 14 20.40 21.22 -6.60
N GLY A 15 21.46 20.73 -7.24
CA GLY A 15 21.76 19.29 -7.29
C GLY A 15 22.25 18.73 -5.96
N ILE A 16 22.01 17.44 -5.72
CA ILE A 16 22.44 16.78 -4.47
C ILE A 16 23.96 16.81 -4.29
N SER A 17 24.73 16.68 -5.36
CA SER A 17 26.20 16.78 -5.34
C SER A 17 26.68 18.19 -5.00
N GLU A 18 25.89 19.23 -5.30
CA GLU A 18 26.22 20.62 -4.94
C GLU A 18 26.02 20.84 -3.43
N VAL A 19 24.99 20.21 -2.83
CA VAL A 19 24.74 20.26 -1.38
C VAL A 19 25.75 19.42 -0.58
N THR A 20 26.10 18.25 -1.09
CA THR A 20 26.99 17.30 -0.38
C THR A 20 28.47 17.55 -0.65
N GLY A 21 28.82 18.18 -1.77
CA GLY A 21 30.20 18.27 -2.24
C GLY A 21 30.80 16.91 -2.65
N PHE A 22 29.98 15.86 -2.74
CA PHE A 22 30.42 14.49 -3.02
C PHE A 22 29.94 14.03 -4.40
N PRO A 23 30.81 13.40 -5.21
CA PRO A 23 30.44 12.92 -6.54
C PRO A 23 29.46 11.74 -6.45
N GLU A 24 28.68 11.53 -7.51
CA GLU A 24 27.84 10.35 -7.64
C GLU A 24 28.72 9.11 -7.91
N ILE A 25 28.68 8.13 -7.00
CA ILE A 25 29.43 6.86 -7.09
C ILE A 25 28.49 5.67 -6.86
N MET A 26 28.92 4.47 -7.28
CA MET A 26 28.16 3.22 -7.14
C MET A 26 26.73 3.35 -7.69
N ASP A 27 26.62 3.90 -8.90
CA ASP A 27 25.34 4.13 -9.60
C ASP A 27 24.31 4.91 -8.78
N GLY A 28 24.79 5.82 -7.94
CA GLY A 28 23.96 6.73 -7.14
C GLY A 28 23.40 6.12 -5.85
N ARG A 29 23.84 4.91 -5.45
CA ARG A 29 23.41 4.22 -4.22
C ARG A 29 23.67 5.00 -2.93
N LEU A 30 24.69 5.86 -2.92
CA LEU A 30 25.11 6.61 -1.73
C LEU A 30 24.73 8.11 -1.76
N LYS A 31 24.05 8.58 -2.81
CA LYS A 31 23.94 10.02 -3.09
C LYS A 31 23.27 10.86 -1.99
N THR A 32 22.36 10.28 -1.21
CA THR A 32 21.64 10.99 -0.13
C THR A 32 22.08 10.58 1.28
N LEU A 33 22.95 9.56 1.40
CA LEU A 33 23.47 9.06 2.67
C LEU A 33 24.65 9.92 3.13
N HIS A 34 24.37 11.21 3.37
CA HIS A 34 25.40 12.20 3.68
C HIS A 34 25.02 13.06 4.91
N PRO A 35 25.97 13.43 5.78
CA PRO A 35 25.71 14.28 6.95
C PRO A 35 25.06 15.63 6.60
N ASN A 36 25.42 16.26 5.48
CA ASN A 36 24.77 17.53 5.06
C ASN A 36 23.26 17.37 4.82
N ILE A 37 22.80 16.18 4.43
CA ILE A 37 21.38 15.90 4.23
C ILE A 37 20.75 15.49 5.55
N HIS A 38 21.28 14.46 6.19
CA HIS A 38 20.70 13.93 7.43
C HIS A 38 20.80 14.89 8.61
N GLY A 39 21.85 15.71 8.69
CA GLY A 39 21.99 16.78 9.66
C GLY A 39 20.93 17.86 9.45
N GLY A 40 20.69 18.28 8.21
CA GLY A 40 19.62 19.22 7.86
C GLY A 40 18.21 18.69 8.18
N LEU A 41 18.03 17.36 8.14
CA LEU A 41 16.77 16.69 8.51
C LEU A 41 16.61 16.46 10.01
N LEU A 42 17.68 16.13 10.73
CA LEU A 42 17.62 15.65 12.12
C LEU A 42 17.93 16.70 13.18
N ALA A 43 18.47 17.85 12.80
CA ALA A 43 18.70 18.93 13.75
C ALA A 43 17.37 19.44 14.31
N VAL A 44 17.27 19.45 15.65
CA VAL A 44 16.11 19.96 16.37
C VAL A 44 16.30 21.45 16.53
N ARG A 45 15.44 22.25 15.91
CA ARG A 45 15.64 23.71 15.77
C ARG A 45 15.54 24.44 17.10
N GLY A 46 14.76 23.88 18.03
CA GLY A 46 14.66 24.37 19.40
C GLY A 46 15.84 23.99 20.30
N ASN A 47 16.83 23.24 19.81
CA ASN A 47 18.04 22.87 20.56
C ASN A 47 19.23 23.73 20.08
N GLU A 48 19.71 24.62 20.96
CA GLU A 48 20.82 25.53 20.65
C GLU A 48 22.11 24.80 20.28
N GLU A 49 22.41 23.65 20.89
CA GLU A 49 23.61 22.86 20.59
C GLU A 49 23.54 22.26 19.18
N HIS A 50 22.37 21.76 18.76
CA HIS A 50 22.18 21.24 17.40
C HIS A 50 22.35 22.36 16.36
N MET A 51 21.82 23.55 16.64
CA MET A 51 21.94 24.68 15.72
C MET A 51 23.36 25.24 15.66
N ALA A 52 24.11 25.23 16.77
CA ALA A 52 25.53 25.56 16.78
C ALA A 52 26.33 24.58 15.89
N GLN A 53 26.09 23.27 16.03
CA GLN A 53 26.73 22.25 15.20
C GLN A 53 26.38 22.39 13.71
N ILE A 54 25.11 22.68 13.38
CA ILE A 54 24.69 22.95 12.00
C ILE A 54 25.48 24.12 11.39
N ASN A 55 25.60 25.22 12.14
CA ASN A 55 26.31 26.41 11.67
C ASN A 55 27.81 26.17 11.52
N GLU A 56 28.43 25.49 12.50
CA GLU A 56 29.86 25.13 12.47
C GLU A 56 30.22 24.30 11.22
N HIS A 57 29.33 23.39 10.81
CA HIS A 57 29.55 22.49 9.69
C HIS A 57 28.97 22.99 8.36
N GLY A 58 28.41 24.21 8.34
CA GLY A 58 27.81 24.80 7.13
C GLY A 58 26.61 24.03 6.58
N ILE A 59 25.90 23.28 7.43
CA ILE A 59 24.73 22.49 7.05
C ILE A 59 23.51 23.43 6.94
N GLN A 60 22.62 23.18 5.98
CA GLN A 60 21.37 23.93 5.87
C GLN A 60 20.20 23.07 6.40
N PRO A 61 19.35 23.60 7.29
CA PRO A 61 18.12 22.92 7.68
C PRO A 61 17.22 22.64 6.48
N ILE A 62 16.50 21.51 6.52
CA ILE A 62 15.52 21.14 5.50
C ILE A 62 14.12 21.21 6.14
N ASP A 63 13.20 21.97 5.52
CA ASP A 63 11.83 22.18 6.01
C ASP A 63 10.84 21.13 5.53
N LEU A 64 11.03 20.63 4.31
CA LEU A 64 10.10 19.77 3.62
C LEU A 64 10.84 18.66 2.88
N VAL A 65 10.44 17.41 3.11
CA VAL A 65 10.89 16.25 2.37
C VAL A 65 9.73 15.66 1.59
N VAL A 66 9.87 15.55 0.28
CA VAL A 66 8.91 14.88 -0.60
C VAL A 66 9.63 13.75 -1.30
N VAL A 67 9.38 12.52 -0.86
CA VAL A 67 10.05 11.32 -1.37
C VAL A 67 9.01 10.21 -1.48
N ASN A 68 8.83 9.69 -2.69
CA ASN A 68 8.19 8.39 -2.89
C ASN A 68 9.28 7.33 -3.08
N LEU A 69 9.03 6.12 -2.57
CA LEU A 69 9.98 5.03 -2.73
C LEU A 69 9.88 4.47 -4.15
N TYR A 70 11.02 4.00 -4.67
CA TYR A 70 11.00 3.21 -5.90
C TYR A 70 10.06 2.02 -5.73
N PRO A 71 9.36 1.62 -6.80
CA PRO A 71 8.30 0.67 -6.66
C PRO A 71 8.88 -0.75 -6.65
N PHE A 72 9.53 -1.13 -5.55
CA PHE A 72 9.94 -2.51 -5.30
C PHE A 72 8.74 -3.46 -5.49
N LYS A 73 7.58 -3.06 -4.96
CA LYS A 73 6.27 -3.69 -5.19
C LYS A 73 5.97 -3.92 -6.68
N GLU A 74 6.09 -2.89 -7.53
CA GLU A 74 5.81 -3.04 -8.96
C GLU A 74 6.88 -3.89 -9.66
N THR A 75 8.14 -3.82 -9.20
CA THR A 75 9.25 -4.60 -9.73
C THR A 75 9.03 -6.09 -9.51
N ILE A 76 8.74 -6.51 -8.28
CA ILE A 76 8.49 -7.92 -7.95
C ILE A 76 7.14 -8.45 -8.48
N SER A 77 6.26 -7.56 -8.95
CA SER A 77 4.98 -7.94 -9.56
C SER A 77 5.09 -8.26 -11.06
N LYS A 78 6.27 -8.07 -11.68
CA LYS A 78 6.49 -8.42 -13.09
C LYS A 78 6.68 -9.93 -13.23
N GLU A 79 6.14 -10.53 -14.30
CA GLU A 79 6.18 -11.98 -14.52
C GLU A 79 7.62 -12.53 -14.64
N ASP A 80 8.54 -11.76 -15.24
CA ASP A 80 9.91 -12.18 -15.56
C ASP A 80 10.99 -11.41 -14.77
N VAL A 81 10.67 -10.93 -13.57
CA VAL A 81 11.65 -10.21 -12.73
C VAL A 81 12.78 -11.15 -12.30
N THR A 82 14.03 -10.74 -12.53
CA THR A 82 15.20 -11.47 -12.04
C THR A 82 15.50 -11.11 -10.58
N TYR A 83 16.23 -11.99 -9.89
CA TYR A 83 16.69 -11.71 -8.53
C TYR A 83 17.54 -10.44 -8.48
N GLU A 84 18.48 -10.29 -9.41
CA GLU A 84 19.37 -9.15 -9.52
C GLU A 84 18.58 -7.85 -9.71
N GLU A 85 17.58 -7.84 -10.62
CA GLU A 85 16.71 -6.67 -10.81
C GLU A 85 15.93 -6.32 -9.54
N ALA A 86 15.41 -7.30 -8.79
CA ALA A 86 14.73 -7.04 -7.53
C ALA A 86 15.67 -6.41 -6.50
N ILE A 87 16.90 -6.93 -6.35
CA ILE A 87 17.91 -6.40 -5.42
C ILE A 87 18.34 -4.98 -5.78
N GLU A 88 18.55 -4.69 -7.07
CA GLU A 88 18.90 -3.34 -7.54
C GLU A 88 17.80 -2.30 -7.24
N ASN A 89 16.54 -2.73 -7.13
CA ASN A 89 15.40 -1.86 -6.83
C ASN A 89 15.14 -1.66 -5.33
N ILE A 90 15.97 -2.24 -4.45
CA ILE A 90 15.90 -1.95 -3.00
C ILE A 90 16.53 -0.57 -2.74
N ASP A 91 15.68 0.43 -2.55
CA ASP A 91 16.05 1.78 -2.11
C ASP A 91 16.54 1.79 -0.66
N ILE A 92 17.72 2.37 -0.44
CA ILE A 92 18.33 2.60 0.88
C ILE A 92 18.19 4.07 1.29
N GLY A 93 18.40 4.99 0.35
CA GLY A 93 18.44 6.43 0.61
C GLY A 93 17.06 7.03 0.88
N GLY A 94 16.05 6.60 0.11
CA GLY A 94 14.67 7.03 0.25
C GLY A 94 14.10 6.74 1.65
N PRO A 95 14.12 5.49 2.13
CA PRO A 95 13.66 5.16 3.48
C PRO A 95 14.49 5.87 4.56
N GLY A 96 15.80 6.03 4.35
CA GLY A 96 16.67 6.78 5.27
C GLY A 96 16.22 8.23 5.47
N MET A 97 15.98 8.97 4.37
CA MET A 97 15.50 10.36 4.42
C MET A 97 14.10 10.46 5.02
N LEU A 98 13.18 9.58 4.60
CA LEU A 98 11.81 9.53 5.09
C LEU A 98 11.75 9.31 6.61
N ARG A 99 12.53 8.34 7.12
CA ARG A 99 12.61 8.05 8.56
C ARG A 99 13.25 9.21 9.33
N ALA A 100 14.30 9.82 8.79
CA ALA A 100 14.96 10.97 9.41
C ALA A 100 14.00 12.17 9.55
N ALA A 101 13.31 12.54 8.47
CA ALA A 101 12.31 13.61 8.47
C ALA A 101 11.15 13.30 9.42
N SER A 102 10.64 12.06 9.41
CA SER A 102 9.52 11.64 10.26
C SER A 102 9.89 11.62 11.75
N LYS A 103 11.13 11.24 12.10
CA LYS A 103 11.64 11.34 13.46
C LYS A 103 11.62 12.79 13.93
N ASN A 104 12.02 13.73 13.06
CA ASN A 104 12.07 15.15 13.38
C ASN A 104 10.83 15.94 12.92
N HIS A 105 9.65 15.31 12.95
CA HIS A 105 8.38 15.91 12.50
C HIS A 105 7.96 17.16 13.29
N GLN A 106 8.63 17.48 14.39
CA GLN A 106 8.47 18.77 15.07
C GLN A 106 8.85 19.92 14.12
N ASP A 107 9.95 19.75 13.40
CA ASP A 107 10.56 20.78 12.58
C ASP A 107 10.36 20.51 11.08
N VAL A 108 10.39 19.25 10.65
CA VAL A 108 10.34 18.86 9.23
C VAL A 108 8.95 18.35 8.83
N THR A 109 8.41 18.85 7.72
CA THR A 109 7.25 18.27 7.06
C THR A 109 7.71 17.16 6.11
N VAL A 110 7.04 16.01 6.12
CA VAL A 110 7.40 14.86 5.27
C VAL A 110 6.20 14.42 4.45
N ILE A 111 6.40 14.10 3.17
CA ILE A 111 5.34 13.62 2.27
C ILE A 111 5.85 12.44 1.47
N VAL A 112 5.06 11.36 1.47
CA VAL A 112 5.35 10.13 0.73
C VAL A 112 4.31 9.82 -0.36
N ASP A 113 3.20 10.53 -0.36
CA ASP A 113 2.06 10.29 -1.23
C ASP A 113 1.59 11.62 -1.87
N PRO A 114 1.50 11.70 -3.21
CA PRO A 114 0.99 12.88 -3.91
C PRO A 114 -0.40 13.36 -3.46
N ALA A 115 -1.24 12.47 -2.92
CA ALA A 115 -2.54 12.84 -2.37
C ALA A 115 -2.45 13.86 -1.22
N ASP A 116 -1.30 13.96 -0.55
CA ASP A 116 -1.07 14.92 0.53
C ASP A 116 -0.55 16.28 0.03
N TYR A 117 -0.25 16.45 -1.26
CA TYR A 117 0.25 17.73 -1.80
C TYR A 117 -0.76 18.86 -1.60
N SER A 118 -2.00 18.70 -2.04
CA SER A 118 -3.00 19.76 -1.97
C SER A 118 -3.32 20.16 -0.52
N PRO A 119 -3.59 19.22 0.42
CA PRO A 119 -3.81 19.59 1.82
C PRO A 119 -2.63 20.34 2.47
N VAL A 120 -1.39 19.92 2.18
CA VAL A 120 -0.19 20.58 2.73
C VAL A 120 0.02 21.95 2.13
N LEU A 121 -0.11 22.07 0.80
CA LEU A 121 0.02 23.36 0.11
C LEU A 121 -1.02 24.38 0.58
N ASN A 122 -2.25 23.94 0.87
CA ASN A 122 -3.29 24.83 1.39
C ASN A 122 -2.90 25.41 2.76
N GLN A 123 -2.41 24.58 3.69
CA GLN A 123 -1.93 25.09 5.00
C GLN A 123 -0.77 26.06 4.83
N ILE A 124 0.20 25.76 3.97
CA ILE A 124 1.33 26.68 3.72
C ILE A 124 0.85 28.02 3.17
N LYS A 125 -0.14 28.04 2.27
CA LYS A 125 -0.69 29.28 1.70
C LYS A 125 -1.51 30.10 2.71
N GLU A 126 -2.28 29.44 3.55
CA GLU A 126 -3.22 30.09 4.48
C GLU A 126 -2.56 30.51 5.79
N GLU A 127 -1.68 29.66 6.33
CA GLU A 127 -1.09 29.82 7.67
C GLU A 127 0.42 30.10 7.63
N GLY A 128 1.04 30.04 6.45
CA GLY A 128 2.50 30.19 6.27
C GLY A 128 3.32 28.98 6.73
N SER A 129 2.69 27.95 7.29
CA SER A 129 3.36 26.74 7.80
C SER A 129 2.41 25.54 7.85
N VAL A 130 2.96 24.36 8.10
CA VAL A 130 2.19 23.12 8.31
C VAL A 130 2.03 22.89 9.81
N SER A 131 0.81 22.65 10.27
CA SER A 131 0.53 22.48 11.69
C SER A 131 1.26 21.25 12.28
N LEU A 132 1.65 21.32 13.55
CA LEU A 132 2.33 20.20 14.22
C LEU A 132 1.49 18.92 14.19
N GLN A 133 0.16 19.03 14.31
CA GLN A 133 -0.74 17.89 14.19
C GLN A 133 -0.63 17.25 12.81
N LYS A 134 -0.65 18.05 11.73
CA LYS A 134 -0.51 17.53 10.37
C LYS A 134 0.86 16.90 10.13
N LYS A 135 1.94 17.50 10.66
CA LYS A 135 3.28 16.89 10.59
C LYS A 135 3.34 15.51 11.30
N ARG A 136 2.68 15.37 12.46
CA ARG A 136 2.56 14.07 13.17
C ARG A 136 1.79 13.03 12.36
N GLU A 137 0.67 13.41 11.73
CA GLU A 137 -0.11 12.52 10.87
C GLU A 137 0.71 12.03 9.68
N LEU A 138 1.44 12.94 9.04
CA LEU A 138 2.32 12.65 7.92
C LEU A 138 3.48 11.73 8.33
N ALA A 139 4.13 12.00 9.47
CA ALA A 139 5.18 11.14 10.00
C ALA A 139 4.67 9.72 10.30
N ALA A 140 3.47 9.60 10.89
CA ALA A 140 2.84 8.30 11.11
C ALA A 140 2.53 7.59 9.79
N LYS A 141 2.09 8.32 8.75
CA LYS A 141 1.88 7.77 7.40
C LYS A 141 3.18 7.26 6.78
N VAL A 142 4.26 8.00 6.92
CA VAL A 142 5.59 7.61 6.42
C VAL A 142 6.09 6.34 7.10
N PHE A 143 5.99 6.22 8.43
CA PHE A 143 6.41 4.99 9.10
C PHE A 143 5.58 3.77 8.70
N ARG A 144 4.27 3.93 8.45
CA ARG A 144 3.46 2.85 7.86
C ARG A 144 3.94 2.48 6.45
N HIS A 145 4.28 3.49 5.63
CA HIS A 145 4.79 3.26 4.27
C HIS A 145 6.13 2.53 4.27
N THR A 146 7.09 2.95 5.10
CA THR A 146 8.40 2.27 5.19
C THR A 146 8.28 0.88 5.81
N ALA A 147 7.39 0.69 6.80
CA ALA A 147 7.13 -0.64 7.34
C ALA A 147 6.53 -1.59 6.30
N ALA A 148 5.59 -1.11 5.48
CA ALA A 148 5.04 -1.88 4.37
C ALA A 148 6.10 -2.24 3.31
N TYR A 149 6.98 -1.28 3.01
CA TYR A 149 8.10 -1.48 2.09
C TYR A 149 9.07 -2.56 2.59
N ASP A 150 9.50 -2.48 3.84
CA ASP A 150 10.41 -3.47 4.44
C ASP A 150 9.74 -4.86 4.57
N ALA A 151 8.42 -4.92 4.86
CA ALA A 151 7.67 -6.17 4.88
C ALA A 151 7.65 -6.88 3.53
N LEU A 152 7.53 -6.14 2.42
CA LEU A 152 7.59 -6.70 1.07
C LEU A 152 8.98 -7.22 0.72
N ILE A 153 10.04 -6.51 1.12
CA ILE A 153 11.43 -6.97 0.92
C ILE A 153 11.67 -8.26 1.71
N ALA A 154 11.25 -8.29 2.98
CA ALA A 154 11.38 -9.45 3.83
C ALA A 154 10.67 -10.67 3.23
N ASP A 155 9.39 -10.53 2.86
CA ASP A 155 8.60 -11.60 2.22
C ASP A 155 9.27 -12.11 0.94
N TYR A 156 9.74 -11.21 0.07
CA TYR A 156 10.47 -11.60 -1.15
C TYR A 156 11.73 -12.41 -0.85
N LEU A 157 12.59 -11.93 0.07
CA LEU A 157 13.85 -12.60 0.41
C LEU A 157 13.63 -13.94 1.13
N THR A 158 12.63 -14.03 2.01
CA THR A 158 12.19 -15.28 2.66
C THR A 158 11.79 -16.32 1.62
N ASN A 159 10.99 -15.92 0.61
CA ASN A 159 10.59 -16.80 -0.49
C ASN A 159 11.78 -17.24 -1.36
N VAL A 160 12.73 -16.34 -1.66
CA VAL A 160 13.94 -16.66 -2.45
C VAL A 160 14.80 -17.74 -1.78
N VAL A 161 14.96 -17.68 -0.46
CA VAL A 161 15.76 -18.70 0.28
C VAL A 161 14.96 -19.97 0.60
N GLY A 162 13.66 -19.99 0.28
CA GLY A 162 12.78 -21.13 0.52
C GLY A 162 12.46 -21.37 2.01
N GLU A 163 12.59 -20.35 2.86
CA GLU A 163 12.25 -20.43 4.28
C GLU A 163 10.73 -20.46 4.45
N LYS A 164 10.23 -21.45 5.20
CA LYS A 164 8.79 -21.71 5.37
C LYS A 164 8.28 -21.37 6.77
N GLU A 165 9.16 -21.39 7.76
CA GLU A 165 8.84 -21.14 9.16
C GLU A 165 9.79 -20.07 9.73
N PRO A 166 9.78 -18.84 9.17
CA PRO A 166 10.67 -17.79 9.65
C PRO A 166 10.36 -17.45 11.11
N GLU A 167 11.40 -17.08 11.85
CA GLU A 167 11.29 -16.70 13.26
C GLU A 167 10.40 -15.47 13.49
N GLN A 168 10.22 -14.65 12.45
CA GLN A 168 9.30 -13.52 12.43
C GLN A 168 8.49 -13.50 11.14
N PHE A 169 7.17 -13.51 11.28
CA PHE A 169 6.25 -13.35 10.16
C PHE A 169 5.71 -11.91 10.11
N THR A 170 6.16 -11.13 9.15
CA THR A 170 5.77 -9.71 8.98
C THR A 170 4.98 -9.53 7.69
N VAL A 171 3.76 -9.03 7.80
CA VAL A 171 2.87 -8.80 6.65
C VAL A 171 2.32 -7.37 6.64
N THR A 172 1.93 -6.91 5.46
CA THR A 172 1.32 -5.60 5.26
C THR A 172 0.07 -5.67 4.40
N PHE A 173 -0.85 -4.74 4.66
CA PHE A 173 -2.11 -4.63 3.95
C PHE A 173 -2.41 -3.18 3.59
N GLU A 174 -3.12 -3.00 2.49
CA GLU A 174 -3.59 -1.71 2.02
C GLU A 174 -5.10 -1.59 2.28
N LYS A 175 -5.53 -0.44 2.82
CA LYS A 175 -6.95 -0.19 3.02
C LYS A 175 -7.63 -0.13 1.65
N LYS A 176 -8.61 -1.01 1.40
CA LYS A 176 -9.45 -0.96 0.20
C LYS A 176 -10.66 -0.06 0.40
N GLN A 177 -11.41 -0.26 1.48
CA GLN A 177 -12.57 0.58 1.82
C GLN A 177 -12.95 0.50 3.30
N SER A 178 -13.58 1.55 3.82
CA SER A 178 -14.32 1.44 5.09
C SER A 178 -15.62 0.67 4.88
N LEU A 179 -16.08 -0.07 5.88
CA LEU A 179 -17.36 -0.77 5.83
C LEU A 179 -18.36 -0.06 6.75
N ARG A 180 -19.66 -0.19 6.44
CA ARG A 180 -20.73 0.43 7.24
C ARG A 180 -20.71 -0.03 8.71
N TYR A 181 -20.42 -1.31 8.92
CA TYR A 181 -20.26 -1.96 10.22
C TYR A 181 -19.60 -3.34 9.97
N GLY A 182 -19.21 -4.01 11.06
CA GLY A 182 -18.67 -5.37 11.04
C GLY A 182 -19.74 -6.43 10.83
N GLU A 183 -19.63 -7.55 11.55
CA GLU A 183 -20.63 -8.62 11.46
C GLU A 183 -22.01 -8.15 11.99
N ASN A 184 -22.00 -7.26 12.98
CA ASN A 184 -23.18 -6.65 13.58
C ASN A 184 -23.11 -5.11 13.59
N PRO A 185 -24.25 -4.40 13.63
CA PRO A 185 -24.30 -2.93 13.49
C PRO A 185 -23.50 -2.10 14.50
N HIS A 186 -23.19 -2.64 15.68
CA HIS A 186 -22.44 -1.95 16.73
C HIS A 186 -20.92 -2.11 16.59
N GLN A 187 -20.45 -2.86 15.59
CA GLN A 187 -19.04 -3.13 15.36
C GLN A 187 -18.54 -2.27 14.20
N GLU A 188 -17.36 -1.68 14.33
CA GLU A 188 -16.68 -1.03 13.21
C GLU A 188 -15.93 -2.06 12.36
N ALA A 189 -15.81 -1.80 11.06
CA ALA A 189 -14.99 -2.64 10.18
C ALA A 189 -14.38 -1.86 9.02
N THR A 190 -13.24 -2.33 8.56
CA THR A 190 -12.53 -1.81 7.39
C THR A 190 -12.02 -2.99 6.58
N PHE A 191 -12.21 -2.94 5.26
CA PHE A 191 -11.73 -3.96 4.36
C PHE A 191 -10.34 -3.60 3.84
N TYR A 192 -9.41 -4.53 4.03
CA TYR A 192 -8.03 -4.44 3.63
C TYR A 192 -7.73 -5.51 2.56
N GLN A 193 -6.77 -5.20 1.69
CA GLN A 193 -6.23 -6.14 0.70
C GLN A 193 -4.73 -6.34 0.94
N THR A 194 -4.21 -7.50 0.55
CA THR A 194 -2.76 -7.73 0.53
C THR A 194 -2.08 -6.71 -0.37
N ALA A 195 -0.85 -6.32 -0.03
CA ALA A 195 -0.09 -5.41 -0.88
C ALA A 195 0.11 -5.98 -2.29
N LEU A 196 0.39 -7.29 -2.40
CA LEU A 196 0.43 -7.99 -3.68
C LEU A 196 -0.98 -8.53 -4.04
N PRO A 197 -1.59 -8.10 -5.15
CA PRO A 197 -2.91 -8.56 -5.57
C PRO A 197 -3.00 -10.07 -5.75
N VAL A 198 -4.00 -10.70 -5.12
CA VAL A 198 -4.30 -12.13 -5.32
C VAL A 198 -5.38 -12.27 -6.39
N LYS A 199 -5.01 -12.85 -7.54
CA LYS A 199 -5.93 -13.07 -8.67
C LYS A 199 -7.11 -13.95 -8.24
N GLY A 200 -8.32 -13.51 -8.58
CA GLY A 200 -9.57 -14.22 -8.24
C GLY A 200 -10.03 -14.07 -6.79
N SER A 201 -9.40 -13.20 -6.00
CA SER A 201 -9.89 -12.85 -4.65
C SER A 201 -11.01 -11.81 -4.72
N ILE A 202 -11.91 -11.81 -3.72
CA ILE A 202 -12.91 -10.74 -3.55
C ILE A 202 -12.26 -9.37 -3.37
N ALA A 203 -11.05 -9.34 -2.79
CA ALA A 203 -10.25 -8.12 -2.67
C ALA A 203 -9.85 -7.52 -4.03
N GLN A 204 -9.92 -8.27 -5.13
CA GLN A 204 -9.69 -7.79 -6.50
C GLN A 204 -10.97 -7.69 -7.34
N ALA A 205 -12.13 -8.00 -6.77
CA ALA A 205 -13.39 -7.91 -7.48
C ALA A 205 -13.76 -6.45 -7.82
N GLU A 206 -14.32 -6.26 -9.01
CA GLU A 206 -14.97 -5.03 -9.44
C GLU A 206 -16.47 -5.13 -9.17
N GLN A 207 -17.03 -4.12 -8.50
CA GLN A 207 -18.46 -4.04 -8.25
C GLN A 207 -19.16 -3.32 -9.41
N LEU A 208 -19.85 -4.07 -10.27
CA LEU A 208 -20.54 -3.54 -11.45
C LEU A 208 -21.90 -2.89 -11.13
N HIS A 209 -22.55 -3.28 -10.03
CA HIS A 209 -23.86 -2.77 -9.63
C HIS A 209 -24.13 -2.95 -8.12
N GLY A 210 -25.20 -2.33 -7.63
CA GLY A 210 -25.70 -2.50 -6.26
C GLY A 210 -25.11 -1.53 -5.24
N LYS A 211 -25.51 -1.71 -3.97
CA LYS A 211 -24.97 -0.95 -2.84
C LYS A 211 -23.61 -1.50 -2.43
N GLU A 212 -22.79 -0.71 -1.75
CA GLU A 212 -21.53 -1.18 -1.17
C GLU A 212 -21.72 -2.47 -0.36
N LEU A 213 -20.82 -3.43 -0.58
CA LEU A 213 -20.79 -4.71 0.11
C LEU A 213 -20.61 -4.53 1.63
N SER A 214 -21.40 -5.27 2.41
CA SER A 214 -21.19 -5.36 3.86
C SER A 214 -20.07 -6.34 4.22
N TYR A 215 -19.65 -6.33 5.49
CA TYR A 215 -18.70 -7.31 6.03
C TYR A 215 -19.14 -8.76 5.75
N ASN A 216 -20.39 -9.09 6.06
CA ASN A 216 -20.94 -10.43 5.82
C ASN A 216 -21.02 -10.75 4.33
N ASN A 217 -21.27 -9.74 3.47
CA ASN A 217 -21.27 -9.99 2.03
C ASN A 217 -19.89 -10.36 1.50
N ILE A 218 -18.85 -9.69 1.97
CA ILE A 218 -17.46 -10.00 1.57
C ILE A 218 -17.09 -11.41 2.04
N LYS A 219 -17.44 -11.76 3.28
CA LYS A 219 -17.15 -13.08 3.88
C LYS A 219 -17.86 -14.21 3.13
N ASP A 220 -19.16 -14.08 2.89
CA ASP A 220 -19.96 -15.08 2.18
C ASP A 220 -19.55 -15.18 0.70
N ALA A 221 -19.17 -14.06 0.06
CA ALA A 221 -18.69 -14.07 -1.32
C ALA A 221 -17.35 -14.77 -1.45
N ASP A 222 -16.43 -14.56 -0.50
CA ASP A 222 -15.14 -15.25 -0.49
C ASP A 222 -15.34 -16.76 -0.34
N ALA A 223 -16.19 -17.19 0.61
CA ALA A 223 -16.55 -18.60 0.77
C ALA A 223 -17.17 -19.18 -0.51
N ALA A 224 -18.13 -18.48 -1.14
CA ALA A 224 -18.77 -18.95 -2.36
C ALA A 224 -17.77 -19.09 -3.52
N VAL A 225 -16.85 -18.13 -3.67
CA VAL A 225 -15.79 -18.19 -4.69
C VAL A 225 -14.81 -19.33 -4.43
N GLN A 226 -14.39 -19.56 -3.18
CA GLN A 226 -13.50 -20.68 -2.87
C GLN A 226 -14.15 -22.02 -3.20
N ILE A 227 -15.42 -22.21 -2.83
CA ILE A 227 -16.14 -23.47 -3.09
C ILE A 227 -16.34 -23.68 -4.60
N VAL A 228 -16.78 -22.66 -5.35
CA VAL A 228 -17.09 -22.84 -6.79
C VAL A 228 -15.83 -23.13 -7.62
N ARG A 229 -14.65 -22.74 -7.12
CA ARG A 229 -13.35 -22.99 -7.78
C ARG A 229 -12.88 -24.43 -7.73
N GLU A 230 -13.43 -25.25 -6.83
CA GLU A 230 -13.13 -26.69 -6.76
C GLU A 230 -13.73 -27.48 -7.94
N PHE A 231 -14.66 -26.87 -8.68
CA PHE A 231 -15.36 -27.53 -9.80
C PHE A 231 -14.75 -27.14 -11.15
N THR A 232 -14.61 -28.14 -12.02
CA THR A 232 -14.07 -27.94 -13.38
C THR A 232 -15.18 -27.80 -14.41
N GLU A 233 -16.30 -28.48 -14.24
CA GLU A 233 -17.55 -28.36 -14.99
C GLU A 233 -18.30 -27.07 -14.61
N PRO A 234 -19.29 -26.60 -15.41
CA PRO A 234 -20.15 -25.50 -15.02
C PRO A 234 -20.79 -25.74 -13.65
N ALA A 235 -20.55 -24.83 -12.71
CA ALA A 235 -20.96 -24.95 -11.32
C ALA A 235 -21.51 -23.63 -10.76
N ALA A 236 -22.51 -23.76 -9.89
CA ALA A 236 -23.12 -22.70 -9.13
C ALA A 236 -23.12 -23.07 -7.64
N VAL A 237 -22.72 -22.13 -6.80
CA VAL A 237 -22.71 -22.28 -5.35
C VAL A 237 -23.49 -21.14 -4.73
N ALA A 238 -24.43 -21.47 -3.86
CA ALA A 238 -25.17 -20.53 -3.04
C ALA A 238 -24.73 -20.65 -1.57
N VAL A 239 -24.33 -19.54 -0.97
CA VAL A 239 -23.87 -19.44 0.42
C VAL A 239 -24.75 -18.48 1.21
N LYS A 240 -25.01 -18.82 2.48
CA LYS A 240 -25.62 -17.92 3.44
C LYS A 240 -25.00 -18.12 4.81
N HIS A 241 -24.51 -17.04 5.41
CA HIS A 241 -23.83 -17.08 6.71
C HIS A 241 -22.70 -18.11 6.74
N MET A 242 -21.83 -18.10 5.72
CA MET A 242 -20.71 -19.00 5.50
C MET A 242 -21.06 -20.47 5.25
N ASN A 243 -22.35 -20.82 5.15
CA ASN A 243 -22.78 -22.20 4.90
C ASN A 243 -23.33 -22.34 3.47
N PRO A 244 -22.91 -23.37 2.71
CA PRO A 244 -23.50 -23.64 1.41
C PRO A 244 -24.94 -24.12 1.61
N CYS A 245 -25.91 -23.39 1.07
CA CYS A 245 -27.31 -23.81 1.04
C CYS A 245 -27.68 -24.53 -0.27
N GLY A 246 -26.86 -24.38 -1.31
CA GLY A 246 -27.04 -25.08 -2.57
C GLY A 246 -25.76 -25.16 -3.38
N VAL A 247 -25.52 -26.31 -3.98
CA VAL A 247 -24.44 -26.53 -4.94
C VAL A 247 -25.01 -27.31 -6.11
N GLY A 248 -24.82 -26.80 -7.31
CA GLY A 248 -25.32 -27.41 -8.54
C GLY A 248 -24.26 -27.41 -9.61
N THR A 249 -24.17 -28.51 -10.36
CA THR A 249 -23.33 -28.63 -11.54
C THR A 249 -24.20 -29.01 -12.74
N GLY A 250 -23.79 -28.67 -13.96
CA GLY A 250 -24.60 -28.90 -15.15
C GLY A 250 -23.78 -28.85 -16.44
N LYS A 251 -24.45 -29.04 -17.58
CA LYS A 251 -23.84 -28.82 -18.90
C LYS A 251 -23.72 -27.34 -19.23
N THR A 252 -24.60 -26.51 -18.67
CA THR A 252 -24.62 -25.05 -18.81
C THR A 252 -24.62 -24.38 -17.45
N ILE A 253 -24.29 -23.08 -17.40
CA ILE A 253 -24.30 -22.33 -16.13
C ILE A 253 -25.72 -22.14 -15.58
N ALA A 254 -26.72 -21.98 -16.46
CA ALA A 254 -28.13 -21.94 -16.08
C ALA A 254 -28.60 -23.26 -15.44
N GLU A 255 -28.25 -24.42 -16.01
CA GLU A 255 -28.59 -25.73 -15.42
C GLU A 255 -27.93 -25.93 -14.05
N ALA A 256 -26.68 -25.47 -13.91
CA ALA A 256 -25.97 -25.50 -12.63
C ALA A 256 -26.67 -24.61 -11.58
N PHE A 257 -27.07 -23.40 -11.97
CA PHE A 257 -27.82 -22.49 -11.11
C PHE A 257 -29.16 -23.06 -10.67
N ASP A 258 -29.96 -23.59 -11.61
CA ASP A 258 -31.26 -24.19 -11.32
C ASP A 258 -31.13 -25.30 -10.27
N ARG A 259 -30.14 -26.18 -10.43
CA ARG A 259 -29.86 -27.26 -9.47
C ARG A 259 -29.43 -26.73 -8.09
N ALA A 260 -28.57 -25.70 -8.06
CA ALA A 260 -28.18 -25.07 -6.81
C ALA A 260 -29.38 -24.41 -6.11
N PHE A 261 -30.26 -23.77 -6.87
CA PHE A 261 -31.47 -23.15 -6.37
C PHE A 261 -32.49 -24.17 -5.86
N GLU A 262 -32.62 -25.33 -6.53
CA GLU A 262 -33.54 -26.39 -6.14
C GLU A 262 -33.12 -27.13 -4.86
N ALA A 263 -31.84 -27.08 -4.48
CA ALA A 263 -31.33 -27.73 -3.27
C ALA A 263 -32.00 -27.19 -1.98
N ASP A 264 -32.08 -25.85 -1.84
CA ASP A 264 -32.82 -25.20 -0.75
C ASP A 264 -33.32 -23.82 -1.19
N LYS A 265 -34.53 -23.80 -1.74
CA LYS A 265 -35.23 -22.58 -2.20
C LYS A 265 -35.51 -21.57 -1.09
N THR A 266 -35.52 -22.00 0.17
CA THR A 266 -35.80 -21.10 1.30
C THR A 266 -34.53 -20.40 1.75
N SER A 267 -33.46 -21.17 1.93
CA SER A 267 -32.19 -20.64 2.44
C SER A 267 -31.44 -19.80 1.40
N ILE A 268 -31.60 -20.07 0.10
CA ILE A 268 -30.96 -19.26 -0.94
C ILE A 268 -31.48 -17.81 -0.97
N PHE A 269 -32.68 -17.55 -0.43
CA PHE A 269 -33.20 -16.19 -0.35
C PHE A 269 -32.32 -15.29 0.52
N GLY A 270 -31.80 -14.22 -0.08
CA GLY A 270 -30.85 -13.30 0.56
C GLY A 270 -29.43 -13.86 0.73
N GLY A 271 -29.13 -15.00 0.10
CA GLY A 271 -27.78 -15.58 0.03
C GLY A 271 -26.92 -14.94 -1.07
N ILE A 272 -25.68 -15.42 -1.17
CA ILE A 272 -24.70 -15.02 -2.18
C ILE A 272 -24.47 -16.18 -3.14
N ILE A 273 -24.44 -15.87 -4.42
CA ILE A 273 -24.26 -16.84 -5.49
C ILE A 273 -22.90 -16.61 -6.15
N ALA A 274 -22.13 -17.68 -6.32
CA ALA A 274 -20.92 -17.69 -7.12
C ALA A 274 -21.07 -18.70 -8.26
N LEU A 275 -20.57 -18.32 -9.44
CA LEU A 275 -20.64 -19.07 -10.68
C LEU A 275 -19.21 -19.18 -11.24
N ASN A 276 -18.77 -20.37 -11.67
CA ASN A 276 -17.42 -20.54 -12.25
C ASN A 276 -17.38 -20.33 -13.77
N ARG A 277 -18.46 -19.81 -14.36
CA ARG A 277 -18.58 -19.40 -15.76
C ARG A 277 -19.25 -18.04 -15.84
N GLU A 278 -19.12 -17.39 -16.99
CA GLU A 278 -19.80 -16.12 -17.28
C GLU A 278 -21.32 -16.28 -17.12
N VAL A 279 -21.94 -15.28 -16.51
CA VAL A 279 -23.40 -15.23 -16.35
C VAL A 279 -24.00 -14.85 -17.69
N ASP A 280 -24.88 -15.69 -18.23
CA ASP A 280 -25.60 -15.40 -19.46
C ASP A 280 -27.01 -14.84 -19.18
N LYS A 281 -27.85 -14.75 -20.21
CA LYS A 281 -29.18 -14.15 -20.12
C LYS A 281 -30.24 -15.10 -19.55
N ALA A 282 -30.03 -16.42 -19.61
CA ALA A 282 -30.98 -17.43 -19.17
C ALA A 282 -31.00 -17.53 -17.64
#